data_AF-A0A1D2WPN0-F1
#
_entry.id   AF-A0A1D2WPN0-F1
#
_cell.length_a   1.000
_cell.length_b   1.000
_cell.length_c   1.000
_cell.angle_alpha   90.00
_cell.angle_beta   90.00
_cell.angle_gamma   90.00
#
_symmetry.space_group_name_H-M   'P 1'
#
loop_
_entity.id
_entity.type
_entity.pdbx_description
1 polymer ?
#
loop_
_entity_poly.entity_id
_entity_poly.type
_entity_poly.pdbx_seq_one_letter_code
_entity_poly.pdbx_strand_id
1 'polypeptide(L)'
;MVDIIDGSENISVHGILNWVLLLTIFSIITVVGNYIGYKHPIGDALIGMFLLSLITLIGVWMERYLPLDISSIIYISIIGIVLAFPGMPTSKTLLYYVSQVELISIVTVFLAYVGIGMGKSWDEFKALGPKAVIITILVIASTYLGLALVAQVILMLTGVQI
;
A
#
# COMPACT_ATOMS: atom_id res chain seq x y z
N MET A 1 -13.81 -23.59 6.08
CA MET A 1 -13.44 -22.23 5.64
C MET A 1 -12.26 -21.65 6.42
N VAL A 2 -11.41 -22.52 7.01
CA VAL A 2 -10.19 -22.16 7.75
C VAL A 2 -8.94 -22.32 6.87
N ASP A 3 -9.13 -22.79 5.62
CA ASP A 3 -8.06 -23.25 4.73
C ASP A 3 -7.48 -22.14 3.81
N ILE A 4 -7.84 -20.88 4.02
CA ILE A 4 -7.29 -19.74 3.23
C ILE A 4 -6.00 -19.19 3.90
N ILE A 5 -5.63 -19.69 5.08
CA ILE A 5 -4.46 -19.24 5.86
C ILE A 5 -3.60 -20.44 6.27
N ASP A 6 -3.41 -21.39 5.36
CA ASP A 6 -2.37 -22.39 5.50
C ASP A 6 -1.20 -22.03 4.58
N GLY A 7 -0.04 -21.82 5.19
CA GLY A 7 1.24 -21.57 4.55
C GLY A 7 1.81 -22.84 3.92
N SER A 8 0.98 -23.55 3.13
CA SER A 8 1.44 -24.56 2.21
C SER A 8 1.74 -23.88 0.88
N GLU A 9 3.03 -23.70 0.63
CA GLU A 9 3.56 -23.39 -0.70
C GLU A 9 3.29 -24.59 -1.63
N ASN A 10 2.03 -24.75 -2.03
CA ASN A 10 1.65 -25.54 -3.19
C ASN A 10 1.48 -24.58 -4.35
N ILE A 11 2.52 -24.55 -5.19
CA ILE A 11 2.49 -23.99 -6.55
C ILE A 11 1.25 -24.50 -7.31
N SER A 12 0.23 -23.64 -7.45
CA SER A 12 -0.90 -23.85 -8.34
C SER A 12 -1.76 -22.59 -8.34
N VAL A 13 -2.31 -22.24 -9.50
CA VAL A 13 -3.29 -21.18 -9.85
C VAL A 13 -4.06 -20.54 -8.68
N HIS A 14 -4.46 -21.32 -7.66
CA HIS A 14 -5.06 -20.90 -6.40
C HIS A 14 -4.34 -19.77 -5.65
N GLY A 15 -3.00 -19.80 -5.58
CA GLY A 15 -2.24 -18.74 -4.89
C GLY A 15 -2.42 -17.38 -5.59
N ILE A 16 -2.21 -17.34 -6.90
CA ILE A 16 -2.38 -16.13 -7.72
C ILE A 16 -3.86 -15.69 -7.71
N LEU A 17 -4.79 -16.64 -7.74
CA LEU A 17 -6.22 -16.36 -7.65
C LEU A 17 -6.59 -15.68 -6.33
N ASN A 18 -6.03 -16.12 -5.20
CA ASN A 18 -6.24 -15.47 -3.90
C ASN A 18 -5.70 -14.04 -3.88
N TRP A 19 -4.52 -13.80 -4.44
CA TRP A 19 -3.96 -12.44 -4.57
C TRP A 19 -4.84 -11.52 -5.43
N VAL A 20 -5.29 -12.01 -6.59
CA VAL A 20 -6.18 -11.25 -7.48
C VAL A 20 -7.53 -10.98 -6.80
N LEU A 21 -8.08 -11.96 -6.09
CA LEU A 21 -9.33 -11.83 -5.35
C LEU A 21 -9.19 -10.81 -4.21
N LEU A 22 -8.10 -10.86 -3.44
CA LEU A 22 -7.80 -9.87 -2.41
C LEU A 22 -7.69 -8.46 -2.99
N LEU A 23 -6.93 -8.28 -4.07
CA LEU A 23 -6.78 -6.97 -4.74
C LEU A 23 -8.11 -6.46 -5.29
N THR A 24 -8.96 -7.34 -5.81
CA THR A 24 -10.28 -6.98 -6.34
C THR A 24 -11.21 -6.51 -5.22
N ILE A 25 -11.26 -7.24 -4.10
CA ILE A 25 -12.05 -6.84 -2.93
C ILE A 25 -11.56 -5.49 -2.40
N PHE A 26 -10.23 -5.32 -2.27
CA PHE A 26 -9.63 -4.08 -1.82
C PHE A 26 -10.00 -2.91 -2.74
N SER A 27 -9.91 -3.11 -4.05
CA SER A 27 -10.28 -2.13 -5.07
C SER A 27 -11.74 -1.68 -4.91
N ILE A 28 -12.67 -2.61 -4.73
CA ILE A 28 -14.10 -2.27 -4.60
C ILE A 28 -14.35 -1.47 -3.32
N ILE A 29 -13.81 -1.91 -2.19
CA ILE A 29 -14.04 -1.24 -0.89
C ILE A 29 -13.40 0.15 -0.89
N THR A 30 -12.19 0.30 -1.46
CA THR A 30 -11.53 1.61 -1.58
C THR A 30 -12.31 2.55 -2.50
N VAL A 31 -12.84 2.09 -3.63
CA VAL A 31 -13.65 2.95 -4.52
C VAL A 31 -14.92 3.43 -3.82
N VAL A 32 -15.58 2.56 -3.05
CA VAL A 32 -16.73 2.93 -2.22
C VAL A 32 -16.31 3.95 -1.14
N GLY A 33 -15.18 3.72 -0.49
CA GLY A 33 -14.61 4.65 0.50
C GLY A 33 -14.27 6.03 -0.08
N ASN A 34 -13.72 6.08 -1.29
CA ASN A 34 -13.45 7.34 -2.00
C ASN A 34 -14.72 8.11 -2.32
N TYR A 35 -15.76 7.40 -2.76
CA TYR A 35 -17.03 8.03 -3.08
C TYR A 35 -17.70 8.63 -1.85
N ILE A 36 -17.75 7.88 -0.74
CA ILE A 36 -18.40 8.31 0.50
C ILE A 36 -17.60 9.43 1.18
N GLY A 37 -16.27 9.29 1.25
CA GLY A 37 -15.40 10.20 2.00
C GLY A 37 -15.03 11.48 1.25
N TYR A 38 -14.75 11.37 -0.06
CA TYR A 38 -14.09 12.44 -0.81
C TYR A 38 -14.85 12.87 -2.08
N LYS A 39 -16.00 12.23 -2.36
CA LYS A 39 -16.90 12.54 -3.50
C LYS A 39 -16.23 12.50 -4.88
N HIS A 40 -15.13 11.77 -5.03
CA HIS A 40 -14.51 11.55 -6.33
C HIS A 40 -15.42 10.74 -7.26
N PRO A 41 -15.36 10.96 -8.58
CA PRO A 41 -16.12 10.19 -9.56
C PRO A 41 -15.72 8.71 -9.49
N ILE A 42 -16.72 7.85 -9.24
CA ILE A 42 -16.55 6.40 -9.05
C ILE A 42 -15.84 5.76 -10.25
N GLY A 43 -16.16 6.22 -11.47
CA GLY A 43 -15.60 5.67 -12.71
C GLY A 43 -14.08 5.85 -12.79
N ASP A 44 -13.59 7.07 -12.53
CA ASP A 44 -12.16 7.37 -12.65
C ASP A 44 -11.37 6.75 -11.49
N ALA A 45 -11.93 6.73 -10.28
CA ALA A 45 -11.31 6.09 -9.12
C ALA A 45 -11.19 4.56 -9.31
N LEU A 46 -12.16 3.93 -9.98
CA LEU A 46 -12.12 2.50 -10.29
C LEU A 46 -11.02 2.18 -11.29
N ILE A 47 -10.86 3.01 -12.33
CA ILE A 47 -9.76 2.88 -13.29
C ILE A 47 -8.42 3.10 -12.57
N GLY A 48 -8.33 4.08 -11.67
CA GLY A 48 -7.14 4.32 -10.84
C GLY A 48 -6.75 3.10 -10.00
N MET A 49 -7.70 2.51 -9.27
CA MET A 49 -7.44 1.31 -8.47
C MET A 49 -7.11 0.08 -9.33
N PHE A 50 -7.71 -0.04 -10.51
CA PHE A 50 -7.37 -1.10 -11.46
C PHE A 50 -5.91 -0.98 -11.93
N LEU A 51 -5.45 0.22 -12.27
CA LEU A 51 -4.07 0.47 -12.65
C LEU A 51 -3.09 0.16 -11.50
N LEU A 52 -3.41 0.58 -10.28
CA LEU A 52 -2.60 0.26 -9.09
C LEU A 52 -2.54 -1.26 -8.83
N SER A 53 -3.66 -1.96 -9.00
CA SER A 53 -3.72 -3.42 -8.87
C SER A 53 -2.87 -4.12 -9.94
N LEU A 54 -2.90 -3.64 -11.18
CA LEU A 54 -2.10 -4.18 -12.28
C LEU A 54 -0.59 -4.00 -12.02
N ILE A 55 -0.17 -2.81 -11.58
CA ILE A 55 1.22 -2.53 -11.23
C ILE A 55 1.68 -3.43 -10.07
N THR A 56 0.81 -3.61 -9.07
CA THR A 56 1.09 -4.50 -7.93
C THR A 56 1.26 -5.95 -8.37
N LEU A 57 0.38 -6.44 -9.26
CA LEU A 57 0.46 -7.80 -9.78
C LEU A 57 1.77 -8.04 -10.56
N ILE A 58 2.18 -7.08 -11.40
CA ILE A 58 3.44 -7.15 -12.14
C ILE A 58 4.64 -7.14 -11.17
N GLY A 59 4.61 -6.29 -10.14
CA GLY A 59 5.68 -6.21 -9.15
C GLY A 59 5.86 -7.49 -8.33
N VAL A 60 4.76 -8.11 -7.88
CA VAL A 60 4.78 -9.41 -7.20
C VAL A 60 5.25 -10.52 -8.14
N TRP A 61 4.83 -10.47 -9.41
CA TRP A 61 5.27 -11.43 -10.41
C TRP A 61 6.77 -11.32 -10.70
N MET A 62 7.31 -10.09 -10.75
CA MET A 62 8.74 -9.83 -10.94
C MET A 62 9.59 -10.29 -9.76
N GLU A 63 9.16 -10.03 -8.51
CA GLU A 63 9.85 -10.54 -7.32
C GLU A 63 10.02 -12.06 -7.40
N ARG A 64 8.99 -12.78 -7.87
CA ARG A 64 9.01 -14.24 -7.93
C ARG A 64 9.93 -14.82 -9.01
N TYR A 65 10.20 -14.06 -10.08
CA TYR A 65 11.05 -14.50 -11.19
C TYR A 65 12.52 -14.09 -11.03
N LEU A 66 12.82 -13.06 -10.23
CA LEU A 66 14.19 -12.64 -9.98
C LEU A 66 14.73 -13.31 -8.71
N PRO A 67 15.94 -13.89 -8.73
CA PRO A 67 16.56 -14.57 -7.59
C PRO A 67 17.16 -13.60 -6.55
N LEU A 68 16.66 -12.35 -6.51
CA LEU A 68 17.12 -11.34 -5.56
C LEU A 68 16.11 -11.28 -4.41
N ASP A 69 16.58 -11.48 -3.17
CA ASP A 69 15.80 -11.41 -1.91
C ASP A 69 15.36 -9.97 -1.57
N ILE A 70 14.78 -9.27 -2.53
CA ILE A 70 14.30 -7.90 -2.42
C ILE A 70 12.78 -7.95 -2.29
N SER A 71 12.23 -7.28 -1.27
CA SER A 71 10.78 -7.22 -1.06
C SER A 71 10.02 -6.70 -2.29
N SER A 72 8.89 -7.33 -2.63
CA SER A 72 7.98 -6.89 -3.71
C SER A 72 7.63 -5.41 -3.65
N ILE A 73 7.55 -4.82 -2.47
CA ILE A 73 7.26 -3.40 -2.27
C ILE A 73 8.26 -2.51 -3.03
N ILE A 74 9.54 -2.91 -3.08
CA ILE A 74 10.60 -2.16 -3.78
C ILE A 74 10.38 -2.25 -5.29
N TYR A 75 10.08 -3.44 -5.82
CA TYR A 75 9.79 -3.60 -7.25
C TYR A 75 8.57 -2.80 -7.68
N ILE A 76 7.48 -2.87 -6.91
CA ILE A 76 6.25 -2.10 -7.16
C ILE A 76 6.55 -0.60 -7.18
N SER A 77 7.34 -0.12 -6.21
CA SER A 77 7.72 1.29 -6.11
C SER A 77 8.55 1.76 -7.30
N ILE A 78 9.54 0.97 -7.73
CA ILE A 78 10.37 1.29 -8.89
C ILE A 78 9.51 1.34 -10.16
N ILE A 79 8.64 0.35 -10.39
CA ILE A 79 7.74 0.32 -11.55
C ILE A 79 6.82 1.54 -11.52
N GLY A 80 6.24 1.85 -10.36
CA GLY A 80 5.40 3.03 -10.16
C GLY A 80 6.13 4.33 -10.52
N ILE A 81 7.36 4.52 -10.05
CA ILE A 81 8.18 5.70 -10.35
C ILE A 81 8.48 5.80 -11.85
N VAL A 82 8.86 4.69 -12.49
CA VAL A 82 9.18 4.66 -13.93
C VAL A 82 7.95 5.02 -14.77
N LEU A 83 6.77 4.48 -14.43
CA LEU A 83 5.54 4.76 -15.16
C LEU A 83 4.99 6.17 -14.89
N ALA A 84 5.21 6.69 -13.69
CA ALA A 84 4.81 8.05 -13.29
C ALA A 84 5.74 9.14 -13.86
N PHE A 85 6.96 8.77 -14.27
CA PHE A 85 7.98 9.72 -14.70
C PHE A 85 7.48 10.63 -15.84
N PRO A 86 7.64 11.96 -15.75
CA PRO A 86 7.04 12.92 -16.70
C PRO A 86 7.50 12.76 -18.15
N GLY A 87 8.59 12.04 -18.41
CA GLY A 87 9.08 11.71 -19.75
C GLY A 87 8.42 10.48 -20.40
N MET A 88 7.58 9.72 -19.68
CA MET A 88 6.89 8.53 -20.21
C MET A 88 5.54 8.92 -20.85
N PRO A 89 5.16 8.38 -22.03
CA PRO A 89 3.85 8.64 -22.65
C PRO A 89 2.66 8.23 -21.78
N THR A 90 2.86 7.22 -20.92
CA THR A 90 1.84 6.70 -20.00
C THR A 90 1.61 7.59 -18.78
N SER A 91 2.54 8.51 -18.48
CA SER A 91 2.56 9.32 -17.25
C SER A 91 1.29 10.15 -17.07
N LYS A 92 0.86 10.91 -18.09
CA LYS A 92 -0.30 11.81 -17.95
C LYS A 92 -1.60 11.06 -17.63
N THR A 93 -1.83 9.95 -18.33
CA THR A 93 -3.03 9.13 -18.14
C THR A 93 -2.98 8.41 -16.80
N LEU A 94 -1.83 7.85 -16.42
CA LEU A 94 -1.66 7.17 -15.13
C LEU A 94 -1.88 8.13 -13.96
N LEU A 95 -1.23 9.31 -13.99
CA LEU A 95 -1.37 10.31 -12.93
C LEU A 95 -2.80 10.81 -12.81
N TYR A 96 -3.50 11.03 -13.94
CA TYR A 96 -4.89 11.49 -13.93
C TYR A 96 -5.84 10.53 -13.19
N TYR A 97 -5.73 9.21 -13.45
CA TYR A 97 -6.60 8.22 -12.82
C TYR A 97 -6.16 7.89 -11.39
N VAL A 98 -4.86 7.79 -11.13
CA VAL A 98 -4.33 7.51 -9.79
C VAL A 98 -4.58 8.66 -8.83
N SER A 99 -4.59 9.92 -9.30
CA SER A 99 -4.93 11.07 -8.44
C SER A 99 -6.39 11.12 -8.00
N GLN A 100 -7.28 10.32 -8.63
CA GLN A 100 -8.67 10.17 -8.19
C GLN A 100 -8.82 9.12 -7.06
N VAL A 101 -7.71 8.50 -6.65
CA VAL A 101 -7.68 7.51 -5.58
C VAL A 101 -7.09 8.12 -4.32
N GLU A 102 -7.92 8.28 -3.29
CA GLU A 102 -7.47 8.83 -2.02
C GLU A 102 -6.73 7.80 -1.17
N LEU A 103 -5.54 8.19 -0.71
CA LEU A 103 -4.66 7.33 0.08
C LEU A 103 -5.29 6.93 1.41
N ILE A 104 -6.06 7.83 2.02
CA ILE A 104 -6.71 7.57 3.32
C ILE A 104 -7.77 6.47 3.18
N SER A 105 -8.44 6.36 2.02
CA SER A 105 -9.36 5.27 1.77
C SER A 105 -8.63 3.93 1.69
N ILE A 106 -7.50 3.88 0.99
CA ILE A 106 -6.64 2.68 0.92
C ILE A 106 -6.18 2.27 2.32
N VAL A 107 -5.64 3.21 3.10
CA VAL A 107 -5.13 2.97 4.45
C VAL A 107 -6.26 2.46 5.37
N THR A 108 -7.48 2.96 5.21
CA THR A 108 -8.64 2.51 6.00
C THR A 108 -8.97 1.04 5.73
N VAL A 109 -9.04 0.63 4.46
CA VAL A 109 -9.32 -0.77 4.08
C VAL A 109 -8.16 -1.67 4.51
N PHE A 110 -6.93 -1.19 4.39
CA PHE A 110 -5.74 -1.89 4.87
C PHE A 110 -5.78 -2.13 6.37
N LEU A 111 -6.05 -1.09 7.16
CA LEU A 111 -6.09 -1.20 8.61
C LEU A 111 -7.21 -2.14 9.07
N ALA A 112 -8.36 -2.14 8.39
CA ALA A 112 -9.44 -3.07 8.65
C ALA A 112 -9.02 -4.53 8.36
N TYR A 113 -8.39 -4.79 7.22
CA TYR A 113 -7.89 -6.12 6.85
C TYR A 113 -6.83 -6.63 7.84
N VAL A 114 -5.83 -5.80 8.15
CA VAL A 114 -4.78 -6.12 9.12
C VAL A 114 -5.36 -6.32 10.52
N GLY A 115 -6.30 -5.47 10.94
CA GLY A 115 -6.97 -5.58 12.23
C GLY A 115 -7.75 -6.89 12.39
N ILE A 116 -8.50 -7.30 11.37
CA ILE A 116 -9.19 -8.59 11.35
C ILE A 116 -8.18 -9.75 11.38
N GLY A 117 -7.08 -9.64 10.62
CA GLY A 117 -6.01 -10.65 10.60
C GLY A 117 -5.33 -10.81 11.96
N MET A 118 -5.03 -9.72 12.65
CA MET A 118 -4.47 -9.72 14.02
C MET A 118 -5.44 -10.30 15.04
N GLY A 119 -6.75 -10.20 14.81
CA GLY A 119 -7.77 -10.83 15.66
C GLY A 119 -7.67 -12.36 15.72
N LYS A 120 -7.03 -13.00 14.73
CA LYS A 120 -6.83 -14.46 14.72
C LYS A 120 -5.87 -14.94 15.82
N SER A 121 -4.90 -14.13 16.22
CA SER A 121 -3.93 -14.42 17.29
C SER A 121 -4.15 -13.50 18.51
N TRP A 122 -5.39 -13.48 19.01
CA TRP A 122 -5.82 -12.61 20.10
C TRP A 122 -4.94 -12.68 21.37
N ASP A 123 -4.49 -13.89 21.73
CA ASP A 123 -3.66 -14.09 22.93
C ASP A 123 -2.27 -13.44 22.80
N GLU A 124 -1.65 -13.56 21.62
CA GLU A 124 -0.37 -12.90 21.31
C GLU A 124 -0.53 -11.38 21.28
N PHE A 125 -1.63 -10.89 20.67
CA PHE A 125 -1.95 -9.46 20.62
C PHE A 125 -2.11 -8.87 22.02
N LYS A 126 -2.80 -9.57 22.93
CA LYS A 126 -2.98 -9.11 24.31
C LYS A 126 -1.66 -9.05 25.09
N ALA A 127 -0.77 -10.02 24.87
CA ALA A 127 0.56 -10.03 25.49
C ALA A 127 1.46 -8.89 24.94
N LEU A 128 1.32 -8.56 23.66
CA LEU A 128 2.10 -7.50 23.00
C LEU A 128 1.51 -6.10 23.25
N GLY A 129 0.21 -5.97 23.49
CA GLY A 129 -0.55 -4.72 23.61
C GLY A 129 0.16 -3.57 24.34
N PRO A 130 0.57 -3.71 25.61
CA PRO A 130 1.20 -2.61 26.35
C PRO A 130 2.56 -2.21 25.75
N LYS A 131 3.32 -3.16 25.21
CA LYS A 131 4.59 -2.87 24.52
C LYS A 131 4.33 -2.18 23.19
N ALA A 132 3.31 -2.63 22.45
CA ALA A 132 2.92 -2.05 21.16
C ALA A 132 2.53 -0.58 21.28
N VAL A 133 1.83 -0.17 22.34
CA VAL A 133 1.47 1.24 22.57
C VAL A 133 2.73 2.11 22.70
N ILE A 134 3.68 1.70 23.53
CA ILE A 134 4.93 2.44 23.75
C ILE A 134 5.74 2.50 22.44
N ILE A 135 5.86 1.37 21.73
CA ILE A 135 6.57 1.30 20.45
C ILE A 135 5.91 2.22 19.43
N THR A 136 4.58 2.25 19.35
CA THR A 136 3.84 3.08 18.39
C THR A 136 4.07 4.57 18.64
N ILE A 137 4.04 5.01 19.90
CA ILE A 137 4.32 6.41 20.26
C ILE A 137 5.75 6.79 19.84
N LEU A 138 6.73 5.93 20.15
CA LEU A 138 8.12 6.15 19.74
C LEU A 138 8.27 6.19 18.22
N VAL A 139 7.64 5.27 17.49
CA VAL A 139 7.70 5.22 16.02
C VAL A 139 7.09 6.48 15.38
N ILE A 140 5.91 6.92 15.85
CA ILE A 140 5.26 8.13 15.34
C ILE A 140 6.14 9.36 15.64
N ALA A 141 6.65 9.48 16.87
CA ALA A 141 7.52 10.59 17.26
C ALA A 141 8.82 10.59 16.43
N SER A 142 9.48 9.45 16.28
CA SER A 142 10.72 9.31 15.50
C SER A 142 10.50 9.61 14.03
N THR A 143 9.38 9.17 13.44
CA THR A 143 9.08 9.45 12.02
C THR A 143 8.87 10.94 11.80
N TYR A 144 8.09 11.59 12.67
CA TYR A 144 7.86 13.03 12.57
C TYR A 144 9.14 13.84 12.77
N LEU A 145 9.91 13.54 13.82
CA LEU A 145 11.18 14.21 14.10
C LEU A 145 12.22 13.97 12.99
N GLY A 146 12.32 12.75 12.47
CA GLY A 146 13.22 12.42 11.38
C GLY A 146 12.92 13.21 10.11
N LEU A 147 11.65 13.27 9.71
CA LEU A 147 11.23 14.08 8.55
C LEU A 147 11.44 15.58 8.78
N ALA A 148 11.14 16.08 9.98
CA ALA A 148 11.37 17.49 10.33
C ALA A 148 12.86 17.86 10.27
N LEU A 149 13.76 17.00 10.77
CA LEU A 149 15.19 17.22 10.70
C LEU A 149 15.70 17.24 9.25
N VAL A 150 15.27 16.29 8.42
CA VAL A 150 15.64 16.27 6.99
C VAL A 150 15.15 17.52 6.28
N ALA A 151 13.89 17.92 6.52
CA ALA A 151 13.34 19.15 5.97
C ALA A 151 14.16 20.38 6.42
N GLN A 152 14.51 20.46 7.70
CA GLN A 152 15.32 21.54 8.25
C GLN A 152 16.70 21.63 7.60
N VAL A 153 17.39 20.48 7.43
CA VAL A 153 18.70 20.43 6.78
C VAL A 153 18.62 20.93 5.33
N ILE A 154 17.61 20.47 4.58
CA ILE A 154 17.41 20.90 3.20
C ILE A 154 17.09 22.40 3.13
N LEU A 155 16.22 22.91 4.00
CA LEU A 155 15.87 24.33 4.05
C LEU A 155 17.09 25.21 4.36
N MET A 156 17.91 24.82 5.35
CA MET A 156 19.17 25.50 5.66
C MET A 156 20.14 25.53 4.47
N LEU A 157 20.24 24.43 3.70
CA LEU A 157 21.09 24.35 2.51
C LEU A 157 20.55 25.19 1.34
N THR A 158 19.23 25.30 1.20
CA THR A 158 18.57 26.10 0.15
C THR A 158 18.44 27.60 0.49
N GLY A 159 18.86 28.02 1.68
CA GLY A 159 18.87 29.43 2.09
C GLY A 159 17.50 30.00 2.45
N VAL A 160 16.44 29.16 2.49
CA VAL A 160 15.12 29.56 2.97
C VAL A 160 15.09 29.36 4.48
N GLN A 161 15.25 30.46 5.22
CA GLN A 161 15.11 30.50 6.67
C GLN A 161 13.64 30.70 7.04
N ILE A 162 13.16 29.94 8.03
CA ILE A 162 11.81 30.05 8.61
C ILE A 162 11.68 31.35 9.39
#